data_AF-A0AAJ1ZDR9-F1
#
_entry.id   AF-A0AAJ1ZDR9-F1
#
_cell.length_a   1.000
_cell.length_b   1.000
_cell.length_c   1.000
_cell.angle_alpha   90.00
_cell.angle_beta   90.00
_cell.angle_gamma   90.00
#
_symmetry.space_group_name_H-M   'P 1'
#
loop_
_entity.id
_entity.type
_entity.pdbx_description
1 polymer ?
#
loop_
_entity_poly.entity_id
_entity_poly.type
_entity_poly.pdbx_seq_one_letter_code
_entity_poly.pdbx_strand_id
1 'polypeptide(L)'
;MHAITAALCSSYQPPEVESEDILEAREWAELQKRRPSLSAAMYERVTKARRGQGRYRDDLMRLFEGRCAVSGLGLSAALRASHALAWGRCETDEQRVDENNGLLLSANLDALYDRYLISFTPSGAALVSESLSAEDLNRLGLIGDLRVTPTTAQAQYLEMHRGEFVRREEMRKQKRAGVNAAFHAANLVTKGPL
;
A
#
# COMPACT_ATOMS: atom_id res chain seq x y z
N MET A 1 6.64 54.45 -5.26
CA MET A 1 6.16 53.28 -4.49
C MET A 1 6.88 51.97 -4.85
N HIS A 2 8.17 51.99 -5.24
CA HIS A 2 8.92 50.76 -5.56
C HIS A 2 10.22 50.55 -4.75
N ALA A 3 10.49 51.41 -3.76
CA ALA A 3 11.76 51.38 -3.02
C ALA A 3 11.68 50.75 -1.62
N ILE A 4 10.48 50.39 -1.12
CA ILE A 4 10.30 49.87 0.26
C ILE A 4 10.37 48.33 0.30
N THR A 5 10.14 47.63 -0.82
CA THR A 5 10.07 46.16 -0.85
C THR A 5 11.44 45.45 -0.83
N ALA A 6 12.54 46.14 -1.18
CA ALA A 6 13.87 45.53 -1.21
C ALA A 6 14.56 45.48 0.17
N ALA A 7 14.31 46.46 1.04
CA ALA A 7 15.01 46.58 2.32
C ALA A 7 14.58 45.52 3.36
N LEU A 8 13.33 45.07 3.32
CA LEU A 8 12.81 44.04 4.25
C LEU A 8 13.21 42.61 3.86
N CYS A 9 13.69 42.38 2.63
CA CYS A 9 14.18 41.07 2.20
C CYS A 9 15.66 40.84 2.58
N SER A 10 16.44 41.91 2.80
CA SER A 10 17.87 41.82 3.13
C SER A 10 18.15 41.51 4.61
N SER A 11 17.18 41.71 5.49
CA SER A 11 17.30 41.45 6.94
C SER A 11 16.55 40.19 7.39
N TYR A 12 15.94 39.45 6.44
CA TYR A 12 15.31 38.17 6.74
C TYR A 12 16.42 37.13 6.94
N GLN A 13 16.79 36.89 8.20
CA GLN A 13 17.53 35.72 8.59
C GLN A 13 16.51 34.58 8.70
N PRO A 14 16.54 33.56 7.82
CA PRO A 14 15.70 32.38 8.02
C PRO A 14 16.04 31.78 9.39
N PRO A 15 15.05 31.30 10.16
CA PRO A 15 15.34 30.59 11.40
C PRO A 15 16.28 29.41 11.08
N GLU A 16 17.27 29.19 11.93
CA GLU A 16 18.13 28.01 11.83
C GLU A 16 17.23 26.76 11.89
N VAL A 17 17.08 26.09 10.74
CA VAL A 17 16.35 24.83 10.66
C VAL A 17 17.25 23.79 11.30
N GLU A 18 16.87 23.30 12.48
CA GLU A 18 17.56 22.19 13.13
C GLU A 18 17.70 21.03 12.14
N SER A 19 18.88 20.43 12.08
CA SER A 19 19.08 19.25 11.23
C SER A 19 18.16 18.12 11.69
N GLU A 20 17.79 17.24 10.76
CA GLU A 20 16.95 16.07 11.07
C GLU A 20 17.51 15.24 12.22
N ASP A 21 18.84 15.12 12.32
CA ASP A 21 19.52 14.38 13.38
C ASP A 21 19.28 15.00 14.77
N ILE A 22 19.26 16.34 14.86
CA ILE A 22 19.01 17.05 16.11
C ILE A 22 17.55 16.87 16.53
N LEU A 23 16.61 17.00 15.58
CA LEU A 23 15.19 16.81 15.84
C LEU A 23 14.90 15.38 16.32
N GLU A 24 15.52 14.38 15.70
CA GLU A 24 15.35 12.97 16.10
C GLU A 24 15.96 12.64 17.45
N ALA A 25 17.13 13.21 17.78
CA ALA A 25 17.72 13.04 19.10
C ALA A 25 16.79 13.60 20.20
N ARG A 26 16.12 14.74 19.92
CA ARG A 26 15.12 15.33 20.80
C ARG A 26 13.85 14.48 20.91
N GLU A 27 13.32 14.01 19.79
CA GLU A 27 12.16 13.10 19.75
C GLU A 27 12.44 11.81 20.55
N TRP A 28 13.62 11.21 20.37
CA TRP A 28 14.04 10.01 21.07
C TRP A 28 14.13 10.23 22.58
N ALA A 29 14.79 11.32 23.00
CA ALA A 29 14.92 11.66 24.42
C ALA A 29 13.55 11.86 25.10
N GLU A 30 12.59 12.47 24.40
CA GLU A 30 11.25 12.67 24.93
C GLU A 30 10.42 11.38 24.95
N LEU A 31 10.55 10.54 23.91
CA LEU A 31 9.91 9.22 23.87
C LEU A 31 10.43 8.27 24.96
N GLN A 32 11.72 8.30 25.27
CA GLN A 32 12.28 7.51 26.37
C GLN A 32 11.69 7.89 27.72
N LYS A 33 11.47 9.19 27.99
CA LYS A 33 10.79 9.65 29.22
C LYS A 33 9.36 9.10 29.31
N ARG A 34 8.63 9.09 28.18
CA ARG A 34 7.23 8.63 28.12
C ARG A 34 7.08 7.10 28.10
N ARG A 35 8.04 6.40 27.50
CA ARG A 35 8.03 4.94 27.30
C ARG A 35 9.41 4.34 27.60
N PRO A 36 9.82 4.26 28.88
CA PRO A 36 11.15 3.79 29.26
C PRO A 36 11.43 2.32 28.89
N SER A 37 10.40 1.53 28.59
CA SER A 37 10.53 0.15 28.11
C SER A 37 10.74 0.02 26.59
N LEU A 38 10.67 1.12 25.83
CA LEU A 38 10.93 1.11 24.38
C LEU A 38 12.43 0.97 24.13
N SER A 39 12.85 -0.11 23.46
CA SER A 39 14.26 -0.30 23.12
C SER A 39 14.70 0.64 21.99
N ALA A 40 15.97 1.06 22.01
CA ALA A 40 16.57 1.85 20.94
C ALA A 40 16.43 1.17 19.57
N ALA A 41 16.62 -0.16 19.51
CA ALA A 41 16.44 -0.95 18.30
C ALA A 41 15.00 -0.92 17.78
N MET A 42 13.99 -0.93 18.65
CA MET A 42 12.58 -0.82 18.24
C MET A 42 12.29 0.58 17.72
N TYR A 43 12.79 1.62 18.39
CA TYR A 43 12.66 3.00 17.95
C TYR A 43 13.27 3.22 16.57
N GLU A 44 14.52 2.80 16.37
CA GLU A 44 15.21 2.90 15.09
C GLU A 44 14.45 2.19 13.97
N ARG A 45 13.93 0.99 14.22
CA ARG A 45 13.10 0.25 13.26
C ARG A 45 11.82 1.00 12.87
N VAL A 46 11.09 1.52 13.85
CA VAL A 46 9.85 2.27 13.61
C VAL A 46 10.13 3.57 12.86
N THR A 47 11.18 4.28 13.23
CA THR A 47 11.59 5.53 12.60
C THR A 47 12.04 5.31 11.15
N LYS A 48 12.87 4.29 10.89
CA LYS A 48 13.26 3.89 9.53
C LYS A 48 12.06 3.49 8.70
N ALA A 49 11.13 2.71 9.26
CA ALA A 49 9.90 2.35 8.56
C ALA A 49 9.04 3.57 8.21
N ARG A 50 8.85 4.51 9.15
CA ARG A 50 8.12 5.77 8.92
C ARG A 50 8.73 6.57 7.76
N ARG A 51 10.05 6.80 7.79
CA ARG A 51 10.76 7.56 6.75
C ARG A 51 10.74 6.85 5.40
N GLY A 52 11.04 5.55 5.39
CA GLY A 52 11.05 4.74 4.17
C GLY A 52 9.69 4.73 3.49
N GLN A 53 8.60 4.57 4.26
CA GLN A 53 7.24 4.66 3.73
C GLN A 53 6.87 6.06 3.21
N GLY A 54 7.33 7.13 3.88
CA GLY A 54 7.14 8.51 3.41
C GLY A 54 7.81 8.74 2.06
N ARG A 55 9.10 8.42 1.96
CA ARG A 55 9.86 8.55 0.71
C ARG A 55 9.28 7.70 -0.42
N TYR A 56 8.98 6.43 -0.12
CA TYR A 56 8.36 5.50 -1.07
C TYR A 56 7.02 6.04 -1.62
N ARG A 57 6.20 6.62 -0.75
CA ARG A 57 4.96 7.28 -1.16
C ARG A 57 5.23 8.44 -2.12
N ASP A 58 6.22 9.29 -1.81
CA ASP A 58 6.56 10.44 -2.65
C ASP A 58 7.12 10.02 -4.01
N ASP A 59 7.92 8.95 -4.06
CA ASP A 59 8.41 8.32 -5.28
C ASP A 59 7.24 7.83 -6.15
N LEU A 60 6.29 7.08 -5.59
CA LEU A 60 5.10 6.63 -6.31
C LEU A 60 4.19 7.78 -6.75
N MET A 61 4.05 8.83 -5.94
CA MET A 61 3.32 10.04 -6.32
C MET A 61 3.94 10.70 -7.56
N ARG A 62 5.28 10.71 -7.68
CA ARG A 62 5.97 11.21 -8.87
C ARG A 62 5.79 10.27 -10.07
N LEU A 63 6.05 8.97 -9.87
CA LEU A 63 5.99 7.95 -10.93
C LEU A 63 4.61 7.89 -11.62
N PHE A 64 3.54 8.05 -10.84
CA PHE A 64 2.16 7.99 -11.33
C PHE A 64 1.51 9.36 -11.54
N GLU A 65 2.29 10.45 -11.58
CA GLU A 65 1.82 11.82 -11.79
C GLU A 65 0.71 12.24 -10.81
N GLY A 66 0.77 11.74 -9.57
CA GLY A 66 -0.20 11.99 -8.52
C GLY A 66 -1.58 11.40 -8.79
N ARG A 67 -1.67 10.35 -9.62
CA ARG A 67 -2.93 9.73 -10.04
C ARG A 67 -2.96 8.25 -9.76
N CYS A 68 -4.13 7.72 -9.44
CA CYS A 68 -4.31 6.27 -9.34
C CYS A 68 -3.91 5.57 -10.65
N ALA A 69 -3.13 4.50 -10.53
CA ALA A 69 -2.64 3.67 -11.62
C ALA A 69 -3.77 3.00 -12.42
N VAL A 70 -4.95 2.83 -11.82
CA VAL A 70 -6.13 2.20 -12.44
C VAL A 70 -7.18 3.25 -12.81
N SER A 71 -7.70 3.99 -11.82
CA SER A 71 -8.83 4.90 -12.03
C SER A 71 -8.46 6.30 -12.52
N GLY A 72 -7.18 6.69 -12.43
CA GLY A 72 -6.73 8.05 -12.75
C GLY A 72 -7.14 9.11 -11.72
N LEU A 73 -7.77 8.72 -10.60
CA LEU A 73 -8.14 9.61 -9.50
C LEU A 73 -6.93 10.40 -9.00
N GLY A 74 -7.01 11.73 -9.02
CA GLY A 74 -5.94 12.63 -8.59
C GLY A 74 -6.11 13.24 -7.20
N LEU A 75 -7.03 12.69 -6.37
CA LEU A 75 -7.26 13.19 -5.02
C LEU A 75 -6.23 12.57 -4.06
N SER A 76 -5.12 13.28 -3.81
CA SER A 76 -3.98 12.76 -3.03
C SER A 76 -4.35 12.18 -1.66
N ALA A 77 -5.35 12.75 -0.98
CA ALA A 77 -5.84 12.26 0.32
C ALA A 77 -6.46 10.85 0.24
N ALA A 78 -7.01 10.49 -0.92
CA ALA A 78 -7.59 9.18 -1.21
C ALA A 78 -6.59 8.19 -1.82
N LEU A 79 -5.36 8.62 -2.10
CA LEU A 79 -4.32 7.77 -2.69
C LEU A 79 -3.46 7.08 -1.64
N ARG A 80 -3.04 5.85 -1.93
CA ARG A 80 -2.21 4.98 -1.11
C ARG A 80 -1.07 4.41 -1.95
N ALA A 81 0.10 4.34 -1.32
CA ALA A 81 1.30 3.75 -1.89
C ALA A 81 1.28 2.27 -1.50
N SER A 82 0.88 1.42 -2.44
CA SER A 82 0.55 0.02 -2.19
C SER A 82 1.69 -0.88 -2.65
N HIS A 83 2.27 -1.66 -1.74
CA HIS A 83 3.39 -2.55 -2.05
C HIS A 83 2.94 -3.83 -2.74
N ALA A 84 3.65 -4.24 -3.80
CA ALA A 84 3.45 -5.54 -4.43
C ALA A 84 4.09 -6.68 -3.60
N LEU A 85 5.33 -6.48 -3.17
CA LEU A 85 5.98 -7.28 -2.14
C LEU A 85 5.88 -6.54 -0.81
N ALA A 86 5.00 -7.03 0.08
CA ALA A 86 4.74 -6.41 1.37
C ALA A 86 6.02 -6.11 2.16
N TRP A 87 6.04 -4.99 2.88
CA TRP A 87 7.19 -4.50 3.65
C TRP A 87 7.90 -5.57 4.51
N GLY A 88 7.12 -6.39 5.23
CA GLY A 88 7.64 -7.45 6.10
C GLY A 88 8.19 -8.68 5.36
N ARG A 89 7.97 -8.77 4.05
CA ARG A 89 8.48 -9.82 3.16
C ARG A 89 9.68 -9.37 2.32
N CYS A 90 9.98 -8.06 2.31
CA CYS A 90 11.19 -7.56 1.70
C CYS A 90 12.41 -8.02 2.51
N GLU A 91 13.42 -8.55 1.83
CA GLU A 91 14.68 -9.00 2.40
C GLU A 91 15.60 -7.81 2.69
N THR A 92 15.57 -6.79 1.84
CA THR A 92 16.45 -5.62 1.94
C THR A 92 15.68 -4.30 2.12
N ASP A 93 16.37 -3.27 2.59
CA ASP A 93 15.79 -1.92 2.72
C ASP A 93 15.55 -1.28 1.34
N GLU A 94 16.36 -1.61 0.34
CA GLU A 94 16.20 -1.16 -1.04
C GLU A 94 14.86 -1.63 -1.61
N GLN A 95 14.50 -2.90 -1.42
CA GLN A 95 13.19 -3.43 -1.85
C GLN A 95 12.01 -2.71 -1.19
N ARG A 96 12.18 -2.26 0.06
CA ARG A 96 11.11 -1.57 0.82
C ARG A 96 10.79 -0.18 0.29
N VAL A 97 11.78 0.47 -0.33
CA VAL A 97 11.67 1.84 -0.86
C VAL A 97 11.74 1.91 -2.39
N ASP A 98 11.88 0.78 -3.08
CA ASP A 98 11.89 0.69 -4.54
C ASP A 98 10.51 1.02 -5.10
N GLU A 99 10.40 2.10 -5.88
CA GLU A 99 9.16 2.53 -6.54
C GLU A 99 8.58 1.49 -7.51
N ASN A 100 9.39 0.56 -8.01
CA ASN A 100 8.91 -0.56 -8.83
C ASN A 100 8.19 -1.62 -7.99
N ASN A 101 8.39 -1.64 -6.67
CA ASN A 101 7.74 -2.56 -5.75
C ASN A 101 6.31 -2.13 -5.38
N GLY A 102 5.61 -1.41 -6.26
CA GLY A 102 4.19 -1.16 -6.04
C GLY A 102 3.54 -0.20 -6.99
N LEU A 103 2.34 0.21 -6.57
CA LEU A 103 1.39 0.97 -7.37
C LEU A 103 0.81 2.10 -6.52
N LEU A 104 0.51 3.23 -7.16
CA LEU A 104 -0.30 4.28 -6.55
C LEU A 104 -1.78 3.97 -6.77
N LEU A 105 -2.51 3.63 -5.71
CA LEU A 105 -3.89 3.16 -5.80
C LEU A 105 -4.85 4.08 -5.02
N SER A 106 -6.13 4.12 -5.43
CA SER A 106 -7.17 4.67 -4.56
C SER A 106 -7.40 3.75 -3.36
N ALA A 107 -7.86 4.31 -2.23
CA ALA A 107 -7.96 3.58 -0.97
C ALA A 107 -8.79 2.28 -1.04
N ASN A 108 -9.81 2.22 -1.89
CA ASN A 108 -10.57 1.00 -2.14
C ASN A 108 -9.75 -0.06 -2.88
N LEU A 109 -9.04 0.32 -3.95
CA LEU A 109 -8.19 -0.58 -4.73
C LEU A 109 -6.99 -1.09 -3.91
N ASP A 110 -6.38 -0.19 -3.15
CA ASP A 110 -5.33 -0.53 -2.17
C ASP A 110 -5.79 -1.62 -1.21
N ALA A 111 -6.95 -1.44 -0.57
CA ALA A 111 -7.48 -2.42 0.38
C ALA A 111 -7.77 -3.80 -0.26
N LEU A 112 -8.10 -3.85 -1.55
CA LEU A 112 -8.29 -5.10 -2.28
C LEU A 112 -6.96 -5.71 -2.70
N TYR A 113 -6.01 -4.90 -3.15
CA TYR A 113 -4.68 -5.32 -3.59
C TYR A 113 -3.89 -5.92 -2.43
N ASP A 114 -3.79 -5.22 -1.29
CA ASP A 114 -3.12 -5.68 -0.07
C ASP A 114 -3.66 -7.03 0.46
N ARG A 115 -4.95 -7.29 0.21
CA ARG A 115 -5.63 -8.53 0.61
C ARG A 115 -5.61 -9.61 -0.46
N TYR A 116 -4.93 -9.35 -1.58
CA TYR A 116 -4.87 -10.22 -2.76
C TYR A 116 -6.28 -10.61 -3.25
N LEU A 117 -7.22 -9.67 -3.23
CA LEU A 117 -8.55 -9.79 -3.83
C LEU A 117 -8.56 -9.27 -5.28
N ILE A 118 -7.61 -8.40 -5.60
CA ILE A 118 -7.23 -8.05 -6.97
C ILE A 118 -5.72 -8.24 -7.14
N SER A 119 -5.25 -8.40 -8.37
CA SER A 119 -3.84 -8.38 -8.76
C SER A 119 -3.73 -7.88 -10.20
N PHE A 120 -2.51 -7.73 -10.70
CA PHE A 120 -2.26 -7.42 -12.11
C PHE A 120 -1.27 -8.42 -12.71
N THR A 121 -1.39 -8.68 -14.01
CA THR A 121 -0.37 -9.42 -14.76
C THR A 121 0.87 -8.55 -14.98
N PRO A 122 2.00 -9.14 -15.40
CA PRO A 122 3.18 -8.38 -15.84
C PRO A 122 2.90 -7.35 -16.94
N SER A 123 1.86 -7.57 -17.75
CA SER A 123 1.41 -6.64 -18.80
C SER A 123 0.42 -5.58 -18.32
N GLY A 124 0.02 -5.62 -17.04
CA GLY A 124 -0.90 -4.67 -16.43
C GLY A 124 -2.39 -5.05 -16.54
N ALA A 125 -2.72 -6.25 -17.02
CA ALA A 125 -4.11 -6.70 -17.07
C ALA A 125 -4.63 -7.05 -15.65
N ALA A 126 -5.85 -6.63 -15.33
CA ALA A 126 -6.45 -6.85 -14.03
C ALA A 126 -6.85 -8.31 -13.82
N LEU A 127 -6.63 -8.80 -12.61
CA LEU A 127 -7.09 -10.08 -12.10
C LEU A 127 -7.97 -9.83 -10.88
N VAL A 128 -9.16 -10.41 -10.86
CA VAL A 128 -10.16 -10.20 -9.80
C VAL A 128 -10.51 -11.54 -9.19
N SER A 129 -10.53 -11.61 -7.86
CA SER A 129 -10.92 -12.80 -7.12
C SER A 129 -12.38 -13.18 -7.39
N GLU A 130 -12.64 -14.47 -7.56
CA GLU A 130 -13.99 -15.04 -7.72
C GLU A 130 -14.80 -14.95 -6.42
N SER A 131 -14.16 -14.58 -5.31
CA SER A 131 -14.84 -14.33 -4.04
C SER A 131 -15.57 -12.99 -3.96
N LEU A 132 -15.29 -12.07 -4.90
CA LEU A 132 -15.98 -10.78 -4.98
C LEU A 132 -17.28 -10.93 -5.78
N SER A 133 -18.40 -10.55 -5.18
CA SER A 133 -19.69 -10.60 -5.85
C SER A 133 -19.81 -9.51 -6.92
N ALA A 134 -20.64 -9.74 -7.94
CA ALA A 134 -20.92 -8.72 -8.95
C ALA A 134 -21.52 -7.43 -8.33
N GLU A 135 -22.30 -7.57 -7.26
CA GLU A 135 -22.85 -6.44 -6.52
C GLU A 135 -21.75 -5.63 -5.82
N ASP A 136 -20.82 -6.30 -5.13
CA ASP A 136 -19.70 -5.63 -4.48
C ASP A 136 -18.79 -4.94 -5.48
N LEU A 137 -18.49 -5.60 -6.61
CA LEU A 137 -17.71 -5.00 -7.70
C LEU A 137 -18.38 -3.74 -8.23
N ASN A 138 -19.70 -3.78 -8.45
CA ASN A 138 -20.46 -2.61 -8.89
C ASN A 138 -20.42 -1.46 -7.86
N ARG A 139 -20.49 -1.76 -6.57
CA ARG A 139 -20.42 -0.76 -5.49
C ARG A 139 -19.01 -0.20 -5.29
N LEU A 140 -17.98 -1.02 -5.46
CA LEU A 140 -16.57 -0.63 -5.39
C LEU A 140 -16.16 0.25 -6.57
N GLY A 141 -16.87 0.15 -7.68
CA GLY A 141 -16.64 0.94 -8.89
C GLY A 141 -15.59 0.30 -9.80
N LEU A 142 -14.79 1.14 -10.45
CA LEU A 142 -13.85 0.68 -11.48
C LEU A 142 -12.72 -0.17 -10.90
N ILE A 143 -12.72 -1.45 -11.28
CA ILE A 143 -11.55 -2.33 -11.26
C ILE A 143 -11.23 -2.66 -12.71
N GLY A 144 -10.14 -2.11 -13.22
CA GLY A 144 -9.71 -2.28 -14.60
C GLY A 144 -8.20 -2.39 -14.69
N ASP A 145 -7.70 -2.53 -15.91
CA ASP A 145 -6.28 -2.66 -16.19
C ASP A 145 -5.48 -1.41 -15.73
N LEU A 146 -4.18 -1.59 -15.58
CA LEU A 146 -3.27 -0.46 -15.35
C LEU A 146 -3.30 0.48 -16.56
N ARG A 147 -3.37 1.79 -16.29
CA ARG A 147 -3.38 2.84 -17.31
C ARG A 147 -2.06 2.95 -18.08
N VAL A 148 -0.98 2.46 -17.50
CA VAL A 148 0.38 2.49 -18.05
C VAL A 148 0.96 1.09 -17.96
N THR A 149 1.60 0.64 -19.04
CA THR A 149 2.28 -0.65 -19.08
C THR A 149 3.42 -0.68 -18.07
N PRO A 150 3.51 -1.72 -17.21
CA PRO A 150 4.60 -1.85 -16.25
C PRO A 150 5.97 -1.92 -16.91
N THR A 151 6.98 -1.38 -16.23
CA THR A 151 8.38 -1.60 -16.59
C THR A 151 8.78 -3.05 -16.33
N THR A 152 9.90 -3.51 -16.89
CA THR A 152 10.44 -4.85 -16.60
C THR A 152 10.68 -5.07 -15.10
N ALA A 153 11.14 -4.05 -14.38
CA ALA A 153 11.37 -4.13 -12.94
C ALA A 153 10.04 -4.23 -12.17
N GLN A 154 9.07 -3.37 -12.47
CA GLN A 154 7.75 -3.42 -11.82
C GLN A 154 7.01 -4.73 -12.13
N ALA A 155 7.15 -5.24 -13.35
CA ALA A 155 6.59 -6.52 -13.77
C ALA A 155 7.06 -7.71 -12.91
N GLN A 156 8.30 -7.70 -12.42
CA GLN A 156 8.81 -8.74 -11.53
C GLN A 156 8.07 -8.75 -10.19
N TYR A 157 7.86 -7.59 -9.58
CA TYR A 157 7.09 -7.48 -8.35
C TYR A 157 5.61 -7.81 -8.55
N LEU A 158 5.02 -7.41 -9.68
CA LEU A 158 3.65 -7.79 -10.02
C LEU A 158 3.49 -9.31 -10.16
N GLU A 159 4.47 -10.02 -10.74
CA GLU A 159 4.42 -11.50 -10.81
C GLU A 159 4.53 -12.13 -9.42
N MET A 160 5.37 -11.60 -8.52
CA MET A 160 5.43 -12.05 -7.13
C MET A 160 4.07 -11.87 -6.41
N HIS A 161 3.46 -10.70 -6.56
CA HIS A 161 2.13 -10.43 -6.01
C HIS A 161 1.06 -11.37 -6.60
N ARG A 162 1.12 -11.61 -7.92
CA ARG A 162 0.24 -12.53 -8.64
C ARG A 162 0.35 -13.97 -8.13
N GLY A 163 1.55 -14.43 -7.81
CA GLY A 163 1.78 -15.74 -7.19
C GLY A 163 1.02 -15.90 -5.86
N GLU A 164 1.07 -14.89 -5.00
CA GLU A 164 0.31 -14.89 -3.73
C GLU A 164 -1.20 -14.77 -3.95
N PHE A 165 -1.63 -13.99 -4.95
CA PHE A 165 -3.03 -13.92 -5.37
C PHE A 165 -3.56 -15.30 -5.75
N VAL A 166 -2.87 -16.02 -6.64
CA VAL A 166 -3.28 -17.38 -7.07
C VAL A 166 -3.31 -18.32 -5.87
N ARG A 167 -2.28 -18.31 -5.03
CA ARG A 167 -2.22 -19.15 -3.82
C ARG A 167 -3.40 -18.89 -2.88
N ARG A 168 -3.75 -17.62 -2.66
CA ARG A 168 -4.89 -17.23 -1.82
C ARG A 168 -6.24 -17.54 -2.45
N GLU A 169 -6.33 -17.45 -3.77
CA GLU A 169 -7.55 -17.79 -4.49
C GLU A 169 -7.89 -19.28 -4.35
N GLU A 170 -6.89 -20.15 -4.49
CA GLU A 170 -7.08 -21.59 -4.26
C GLU A 170 -7.51 -21.90 -2.82
N MET A 171 -6.93 -21.23 -1.83
CA MET A 171 -7.36 -21.38 -0.43
C MET A 171 -8.82 -20.93 -0.21
N ARG A 172 -9.27 -19.85 -0.87
CA ARG A 172 -10.67 -19.39 -0.81
C ARG A 172 -11.61 -20.42 -1.44
N LYS A 173 -11.24 -20.99 -2.60
CA LYS A 173 -12.01 -22.04 -3.29
C LYS A 173 -12.18 -23.28 -2.42
N GLN A 174 -11.09 -23.76 -1.82
CA GLN A 174 -11.12 -24.90 -0.90
C GLN A 174 -12.02 -24.64 0.31
N LYS A 175 -11.91 -23.46 0.93
CA LYS A 175 -12.77 -23.08 2.07
C LYS A 175 -14.24 -23.04 1.68
N ARG A 176 -14.58 -22.49 0.51
CA ARG A 176 -15.96 -22.44 -0.01
C ARG A 176 -16.51 -23.85 -0.29
N ALA A 177 -15.72 -24.73 -0.90
CA ALA A 177 -16.09 -26.11 -1.13
C ALA A 177 -16.37 -26.87 0.19
N GLY A 178 -15.51 -26.67 1.19
CA GLY A 178 -15.70 -27.26 2.53
C GLY A 178 -16.96 -26.79 3.24
N VAL A 179 -17.28 -25.48 3.16
CA VAL A 179 -18.53 -24.92 3.71
C VAL A 179 -19.75 -25.50 3.00
N ASN A 180 -19.72 -25.59 1.68
CA ASN A 180 -20.82 -26.17 0.90
C ASN A 180 -21.04 -27.65 1.23
N ALA A 181 -19.96 -28.43 1.37
CA ALA A 181 -20.03 -29.83 1.75
C ALA A 181 -20.64 -30.01 3.17
N ALA A 182 -20.23 -29.19 4.13
CA ALA A 182 -20.78 -29.21 5.49
C ALA A 182 -22.28 -28.85 5.51
N PHE A 183 -22.70 -27.85 4.74
CA PHE A 183 -24.10 -27.46 4.62
C PHE A 183 -24.96 -28.55 3.98
N HIS A 184 -24.48 -29.21 2.92
CA HIS A 184 -25.17 -30.34 2.31
C HIS A 184 -25.31 -31.54 3.27
N ALA A 185 -24.26 -31.87 4.02
CA ALA A 185 -24.31 -32.93 5.03
C ALA A 185 -25.35 -32.62 6.13
N ALA A 186 -25.40 -31.38 6.63
CA ALA A 186 -26.39 -30.96 7.63
C ALA A 186 -27.84 -31.02 7.11
N ASN A 187 -28.07 -30.70 5.84
CA ASN A 187 -29.41 -30.77 5.22
C ASN A 187 -29.86 -32.20 4.88
N LEU A 188 -28.93 -33.15 4.67
CA LEU A 188 -29.25 -34.57 4.51
C LEU A 188 -29.66 -35.22 5.84
N VAL A 189 -29.05 -34.79 6.95
CA VAL A 189 -29.38 -35.29 8.30
C VAL A 189 -30.76 -34.82 8.79
N THR A 190 -31.24 -33.66 8.33
CA THR A 190 -32.54 -33.10 8.74
C THR A 190 -33.74 -33.58 7.91
N LYS A 191 -33.51 -34.38 6.85
CA LYS A 191 -34.56 -34.99 6.00
C LYS A 191 -34.64 -36.51 6.17
N GLY A 192 -34.69 -36.99 7.42
CA GLY A 192 -35.03 -38.39 7.72
C GLY A 192 -36.50 -38.70 7.37
N PRO A 193 -36.84 -39.95 6.98
CA PRO A 193 -38.13 -40.28 6.40
C PRO A 193 -39.28 -40.11 7.41
N LEU A 194 -40.37 -39.50 6.95
CA LEU A 194 -41.69 -39.55 7.58
C LEU A 194 -42.30 -40.95 7.43
#